data_AF-A0AA39QL21-F1
#
_entry.id   AF-A0AA39QL21-F1
#
_cell.length_a   1.000
_cell.length_b   1.000
_cell.length_c   1.000
_cell.angle_alpha   90.00
_cell.angle_beta   90.00
_cell.angle_gamma   90.00
#
_symmetry.space_group_name_H-M   'P 1'
#
loop_
_entity.id
_entity.type
_entity.pdbx_description
1 polymer ?
#
loop_
_entity_poly.entity_id
_entity_poly.type
_entity_poly.pdbx_seq_one_letter_code
_entity_poly.pdbx_strand_id
1 'polypeptide(L)'
;MFFKRTSGYEQLPTNNESTTKTGHWKTKRVCIILLVFFTLGIGLHSTRYLGTGRCSKYNPSTGGGLPTHYTLPSGDKIPSVALGLWKAGKNEVGRAVQTGVKSGYQHLDGAWIYGNEAEVGAAIKQTGIAREEIWLTSKLWNSFHDPDDVESALDESLSRLGTDYLDLYLIHWPLALNKDGSVYNQELTDDPYPTWKKLEELVDKGKIRNIGVSNFNIRRIQNLTANPLKYPPAVNQVEINFWFPQPELLAWSKEYGILLEAYSPLGGDGRVGETLSVPVVKEIAAELDITPAQVINSWHVQRGTVVLPKSVTPCRVEENLHITKLPDELFEKLETAALLHKPKRGVNPSKGWGLDFDIFD
;
A
#
# COMPACT_ATOMS: atom_id res chain seq x y z
N MET A 1 -32.22 -20.30 -9.50
CA MET A 1 -31.88 -19.98 -10.89
C MET A 1 -30.43 -19.51 -10.90
N PHE A 2 -29.54 -20.26 -11.55
CA PHE A 2 -28.10 -19.99 -11.60
C PHE A 2 -27.80 -18.74 -12.43
N PHE A 3 -27.12 -17.75 -11.86
CA PHE A 3 -26.52 -16.66 -12.64
C PHE A 3 -25.03 -16.90 -12.86
N LYS A 4 -24.68 -17.02 -14.13
CA LYS A 4 -23.31 -17.10 -14.67
C LYS A 4 -22.58 -15.77 -14.43
N ARG A 5 -21.33 -15.88 -13.97
CA ARG A 5 -20.32 -14.81 -13.98
C ARG A 5 -19.90 -14.51 -15.42
N THR A 6 -19.77 -13.23 -15.75
CA THR A 6 -18.93 -12.75 -16.85
C THR A 6 -17.92 -11.76 -16.30
N SER A 7 -16.68 -12.22 -16.16
CA SER A 7 -15.49 -11.40 -15.98
C SER A 7 -15.04 -10.89 -17.34
N GLY A 8 -15.03 -9.58 -17.56
CA GLY A 8 -14.52 -8.95 -18.77
C GLY A 8 -13.58 -7.80 -18.42
N TYR A 9 -12.29 -8.10 -18.32
CA TYR A 9 -11.21 -7.11 -18.49
C TYR A 9 -10.55 -7.47 -19.82
N GLU A 10 -10.96 -6.83 -20.90
CA GLU A 10 -10.28 -6.92 -22.20
C GLU A 10 -9.18 -5.86 -22.28
N GLN A 11 -7.98 -6.33 -22.64
CA GLN A 11 -6.82 -5.50 -22.95
C GLN A 11 -6.99 -4.88 -24.34
N LEU A 12 -6.73 -3.58 -24.45
CA LEU A 12 -6.68 -2.87 -25.73
C LEU A 12 -5.41 -3.21 -26.53
N PRO A 13 -5.48 -3.45 -27.85
CA PRO A 13 -4.31 -3.78 -28.68
C PRO A 13 -3.54 -2.54 -29.14
N THR A 14 -2.22 -2.68 -29.25
CA THR A 14 -1.29 -1.72 -29.87
C THR A 14 -1.21 -1.97 -31.38
N ASN A 15 -1.54 -0.97 -32.20
CA ASN A 15 -1.34 -1.00 -33.64
C ASN A 15 0.13 -0.74 -34.02
N ASN A 16 0.73 -1.67 -34.76
CA ASN A 16 1.95 -1.50 -35.53
C ASN A 16 1.55 -1.55 -37.02
N GLU A 17 1.82 -0.49 -37.77
CA GLU A 17 1.76 -0.50 -39.24
C GLU A 17 3.18 -0.49 -39.82
N SER A 18 3.44 -1.49 -40.65
CA SER A 18 4.59 -1.61 -41.54
C SER A 18 4.27 -0.99 -42.90
N THR A 19 5.23 -0.29 -43.52
CA THR A 19 5.25 -0.08 -44.97
C THR A 19 6.57 -0.56 -45.56
N THR A 20 6.45 -1.18 -46.73
CA THR A 20 7.43 -1.97 -47.48
C THR A 20 8.10 -1.15 -48.60
N LYS A 21 9.27 -1.60 -49.09
CA LYS A 21 9.71 -1.74 -50.52
C LYS A 21 11.25 -1.95 -50.61
N THR A 22 11.75 -3.15 -50.93
CA THR A 22 12.14 -3.74 -52.25
C THR A 22 13.43 -3.20 -52.91
N GLY A 23 14.37 -4.11 -53.22
CA GLY A 23 15.40 -3.99 -54.29
C GLY A 23 16.71 -4.75 -53.96
N HIS A 24 16.98 -6.00 -54.38
CA HIS A 24 17.51 -6.52 -55.67
C HIS A 24 19.06 -6.42 -55.92
N TRP A 25 19.70 -7.62 -55.95
CA TRP A 25 20.85 -8.13 -56.76
C TRP A 25 22.36 -7.92 -56.47
N LYS A 26 23.05 -9.07 -56.55
CA LYS A 26 24.35 -9.42 -57.21
C LYS A 26 25.71 -9.32 -56.48
N THR A 27 26.14 -10.51 -56.04
CA THR A 27 27.38 -11.25 -56.44
C THR A 27 28.75 -10.58 -56.61
N LYS A 28 29.72 -11.22 -55.93
CA LYS A 28 31.00 -11.82 -56.43
C LYS A 28 32.34 -11.12 -56.12
N ARG A 29 33.28 -11.99 -55.69
CA ARG A 29 34.76 -11.99 -55.82
C ARG A 29 35.55 -11.11 -54.85
N VAL A 30 36.78 -11.41 -54.42
CA VAL A 30 37.66 -12.59 -54.22
C VAL A 30 39.01 -11.96 -53.83
N CYS A 31 39.67 -12.51 -52.80
CA CYS A 31 41.10 -12.48 -52.43
C CYS A 31 41.92 -11.17 -52.52
N ILE A 32 42.65 -10.87 -51.43
CA ILE A 32 44.12 -10.76 -51.42
C ILE A 32 44.62 -11.14 -50.01
N ILE A 33 45.69 -11.94 -50.01
CA ILE A 33 46.44 -12.49 -48.87
C ILE A 33 47.57 -11.51 -48.52
N LEU A 34 47.84 -11.27 -47.23
CA LEU A 34 49.21 -11.08 -46.74
C LEU A 34 49.32 -11.31 -45.23
N LEU A 35 50.31 -12.12 -44.87
CA LEU A 35 50.71 -12.57 -43.53
C LEU A 35 51.27 -11.42 -42.67
N VAL A 36 51.20 -11.53 -41.33
CA VAL A 36 52.35 -11.86 -40.44
C VAL A 36 51.91 -11.85 -38.96
N PHE A 37 52.46 -12.81 -38.23
CA PHE A 37 52.38 -13.20 -36.81
C PHE A 37 52.40 -12.07 -35.75
N PHE A 38 51.62 -12.22 -34.66
CA PHE A 38 52.12 -12.58 -33.32
C PHE A 38 50.95 -12.76 -32.32
N THR A 39 51.30 -13.34 -31.17
CA THR A 39 50.53 -14.08 -30.17
C THR A 39 49.59 -13.31 -29.23
N LEU A 40 48.80 -14.11 -28.50
CA LEU A 40 48.13 -13.93 -27.19
C LEU A 40 46.62 -13.71 -27.23
N GLY A 41 45.93 -14.75 -26.76
CA GLY A 41 44.50 -14.82 -26.62
C GLY A 41 43.96 -13.94 -25.50
N ILE A 42 42.84 -13.29 -25.78
CA ILE A 42 41.92 -12.77 -24.77
C ILE A 42 40.53 -13.16 -25.25
N GLY A 43 39.94 -14.14 -24.55
CA GLY A 43 38.56 -14.55 -24.77
C GLY A 43 37.61 -13.43 -24.37
N LEU A 44 36.71 -13.05 -25.29
CA LEU A 44 35.52 -12.28 -24.98
C LEU A 44 34.69 -13.05 -23.94
N HIS A 45 34.36 -12.42 -22.82
CA HIS A 45 33.17 -12.76 -22.04
C HIS A 45 32.32 -11.50 -21.85
N SER A 46 31.20 -11.48 -22.56
CA SER A 46 30.08 -10.59 -22.34
C SER A 46 29.40 -10.98 -21.02
N THR A 47 29.59 -10.18 -19.96
CA THR A 47 28.80 -10.30 -18.74
C THR A 47 27.55 -9.45 -18.86
N ARG A 48 26.42 -10.11 -19.13
CA ARG A 48 25.07 -9.60 -18.87
C ARG A 48 24.93 -9.33 -17.37
N TYR A 49 24.65 -8.09 -17.00
CA TYR A 49 24.18 -7.72 -15.67
C TYR A 49 22.77 -8.29 -15.47
N LEU A 50 22.66 -9.37 -14.70
CA LEU A 50 21.41 -9.80 -14.08
C LEU A 50 21.48 -9.38 -12.60
N GLY A 51 20.77 -8.30 -12.25
CA GLY A 51 20.65 -7.82 -10.89
C GLY A 51 19.87 -8.83 -10.03
N THR A 52 20.58 -9.55 -9.17
CA THR A 52 20.00 -10.33 -8.09
C THR A 52 20.09 -9.50 -6.81
N GLY A 53 18.95 -9.07 -6.28
CA GLY A 53 18.88 -8.34 -5.02
C GLY A 53 19.37 -9.24 -3.88
N ARG A 54 20.48 -8.87 -3.24
CA ARG A 54 21.04 -9.60 -2.10
C ARG A 54 20.25 -9.28 -0.84
N CYS A 55 19.93 -10.31 -0.06
CA CYS A 55 19.30 -10.20 1.25
C CYS A 55 20.37 -9.87 2.30
N SER A 56 20.13 -8.86 3.16
CA SER A 56 21.01 -8.50 4.27
C SER A 56 20.58 -9.18 5.58
N LYS A 57 21.52 -9.41 6.51
CA LYS A 57 21.24 -9.97 7.84
C LYS A 57 21.06 -8.83 8.85
N TYR A 58 19.95 -8.84 9.59
CA TYR A 58 19.59 -7.84 10.60
C TYR A 58 20.39 -8.01 11.92
N ASN A 59 20.75 -6.89 12.56
CA ASN A 59 21.37 -6.84 13.89
C ASN A 59 20.67 -5.78 14.77
N PRO A 60 19.98 -6.15 15.87
CA PRO A 60 19.30 -5.18 16.72
C PRO A 60 20.29 -4.46 17.66
N SER A 61 20.42 -3.14 17.54
CA SER A 61 21.14 -2.32 18.54
C SER A 61 20.26 -1.19 19.11
N THR A 62 20.58 -0.81 20.35
CA THR A 62 19.68 -0.28 21.37
C THR A 62 19.64 1.25 21.46
N GLY A 63 18.44 1.81 21.34
CA GLY A 63 18.04 3.17 21.75
C GLY A 63 16.52 3.16 21.93
N GLY A 64 15.94 4.00 22.81
CA GLY A 64 14.51 3.96 23.19
C GLY A 64 13.59 3.67 22.00
N GLY A 65 12.87 2.54 22.08
CA GLY A 65 12.25 1.92 20.90
C GLY A 65 11.14 2.75 20.27
N LEU A 66 10.92 2.54 18.98
CA LEU A 66 9.71 3.00 18.30
C LEU A 66 8.47 2.35 18.92
N PRO A 67 7.30 3.03 18.92
CA PRO A 67 6.07 2.42 19.40
C PRO A 67 5.78 1.15 18.61
N THR A 68 5.51 0.05 19.31
CA THR A 68 5.01 -1.19 18.69
C THR A 68 3.52 -1.08 18.36
N HIS A 69 2.80 -0.21 19.06
CA HIS A 69 1.37 0.02 18.89
C HIS A 69 1.01 1.50 19.14
N TYR A 70 -0.08 1.95 18.54
CA TYR A 70 -0.77 3.20 18.87
C TYR A 70 -2.10 2.91 19.58
N THR A 71 -2.58 3.86 20.37
CA THR A 71 -3.88 3.73 21.08
C THR A 71 -4.94 4.48 20.32
N LEU A 72 -6.01 3.78 19.92
CA LEU A 72 -7.16 4.40 19.27
C LEU A 72 -8.13 5.01 20.30
N PRO A 73 -9.08 5.88 19.88
CA PRO A 73 -10.08 6.46 20.79
C PRO A 73 -10.89 5.43 21.59
N SER A 74 -11.08 4.23 21.04
CA SER A 74 -11.73 3.09 21.71
C SER A 74 -10.91 2.49 22.87
N GLY A 75 -9.62 2.82 22.97
CA GLY A 75 -8.64 2.17 23.86
C GLY A 75 -7.90 0.99 23.22
N ASP A 76 -8.36 0.51 22.07
CA ASP A 76 -7.71 -0.58 21.33
C ASP A 76 -6.28 -0.19 20.90
N LYS A 77 -5.42 -1.20 20.76
CA LYS A 77 -4.00 -1.05 20.42
C LYS A 77 -3.75 -1.53 18.99
N ILE A 78 -3.59 -0.60 18.05
CA ILE A 78 -3.26 -0.92 16.66
C ILE A 78 -1.75 -1.07 16.47
N PRO A 79 -1.24 -2.19 15.92
CA PRO A 79 0.20 -2.36 15.69
C PRO A 79 0.75 -1.34 14.68
N SER A 80 1.96 -0.83 14.95
CA SER A 80 2.58 0.26 14.18
C SER A 80 3.08 -0.15 12.79
N VAL A 81 3.20 -1.45 12.53
CA VAL A 81 3.58 -1.99 11.22
C VAL A 81 2.52 -3.00 10.77
N ALA A 82 1.96 -2.79 9.59
CA ALA A 82 1.05 -3.75 8.96
C ALA A 82 1.60 -4.30 7.66
N LEU A 83 1.21 -5.54 7.35
CA LEU A 83 1.46 -6.11 6.03
C LEU A 83 0.36 -5.65 5.07
N GLY A 84 0.72 -4.82 4.10
CA GLY A 84 -0.19 -4.41 3.03
C GLY A 84 -0.45 -5.56 2.04
N LEU A 85 -1.72 -5.80 1.68
CA LEU A 85 -2.13 -6.95 0.87
C LEU A 85 -2.61 -6.59 -0.56
N TRP A 86 -2.52 -5.31 -0.93
CA TRP A 86 -2.89 -4.83 -2.26
C TRP A 86 -1.99 -5.38 -3.38
N LYS A 87 -2.57 -5.73 -4.54
CA LYS A 87 -1.86 -6.26 -5.73
C LYS A 87 -0.96 -7.46 -5.44
N ALA A 88 -1.34 -8.31 -4.49
CA ALA A 88 -0.75 -9.64 -4.41
C ALA A 88 -1.42 -10.52 -5.48
N GLY A 89 -0.62 -11.22 -6.28
CA GLY A 89 -1.15 -12.18 -7.24
C GLY A 89 -1.86 -13.34 -6.55
N LYS A 90 -2.64 -14.09 -7.33
CA LYS A 90 -3.28 -15.33 -6.85
C LYS A 90 -2.22 -16.28 -6.26
N ASN A 91 -2.48 -16.86 -5.09
CA ASN A 91 -1.56 -17.73 -4.34
C ASN A 91 -0.29 -17.03 -3.80
N GLU A 92 -0.14 -15.72 -3.98
CA GLU A 92 0.97 -14.96 -3.40
C GLU A 92 0.59 -14.36 -2.05
N VAL A 93 -0.65 -13.89 -1.90
CA VAL A 93 -1.09 -13.24 -0.66
C VAL A 93 -1.07 -14.21 0.51
N GLY A 94 -1.49 -15.46 0.30
CA GLY A 94 -1.54 -16.45 1.36
C GLY A 94 -0.14 -16.78 1.90
N ARG A 95 0.85 -16.88 1.01
CA ARG A 95 2.26 -17.08 1.41
C ARG A 95 2.81 -15.85 2.12
N ALA A 96 2.47 -14.64 1.66
CA ALA A 96 2.88 -13.39 2.31
C ALA A 96 2.31 -13.30 3.73
N VAL A 97 1.02 -13.58 3.91
CA VAL A 97 0.33 -13.61 5.21
C VAL A 97 0.95 -14.65 6.13
N GLN A 98 1.15 -15.89 5.67
CA GLN A 98 1.79 -16.92 6.49
C GLN A 98 3.21 -16.55 6.91
N THR A 99 4.00 -15.99 5.98
CA THR A 99 5.36 -15.53 6.29
C THR A 99 5.30 -14.40 7.31
N GLY A 100 4.50 -13.37 7.06
CA GLY A 100 4.38 -12.20 7.92
C GLY A 100 3.95 -12.57 9.33
N VAL A 101 2.84 -13.29 9.48
CA VAL A 101 2.32 -13.69 10.79
C VAL A 101 3.34 -14.57 11.54
N LYS A 102 3.98 -15.54 10.89
CA LYS A 102 5.04 -16.36 11.52
C LYS A 102 6.28 -15.55 11.90
N SER A 103 6.52 -14.43 11.23
CA SER A 103 7.64 -13.53 11.52
C SER A 103 7.31 -12.49 12.59
N GLY A 104 6.04 -12.40 13.03
CA GLY A 104 5.59 -11.50 14.08
C GLY A 104 4.71 -10.34 13.64
N TYR A 105 4.25 -10.30 12.38
CA TYR A 105 3.19 -9.33 12.02
C TYR A 105 1.92 -9.66 12.80
N GLN A 106 1.39 -8.63 13.45
CA GLN A 106 0.09 -8.68 14.13
C GLN A 106 -0.95 -7.81 13.42
N HIS A 107 -0.61 -7.14 12.32
CA HIS A 107 -1.54 -6.28 11.59
C HIS A 107 -1.51 -6.60 10.09
N LEU A 108 -2.67 -6.93 9.55
CA LEU A 108 -2.89 -7.23 8.13
C LEU A 108 -3.87 -6.21 7.53
N ASP A 109 -3.42 -5.49 6.49
CA ASP A 109 -4.22 -4.50 5.78
C ASP A 109 -4.78 -5.06 4.46
N GLY A 110 -6.07 -5.38 4.48
CA GLY A 110 -6.85 -5.86 3.33
C GLY A 110 -7.86 -4.84 2.82
N ALA A 111 -8.64 -5.22 1.81
CA ALA A 111 -9.82 -4.49 1.35
C ALA A 111 -10.68 -5.40 0.49
N TRP A 112 -11.99 -5.16 0.46
CA TRP A 112 -12.93 -5.91 -0.38
C TRP A 112 -12.51 -5.93 -1.85
N ILE A 113 -12.10 -4.77 -2.38
CA ILE A 113 -11.74 -4.59 -3.79
C ILE A 113 -10.45 -5.32 -4.20
N TYR A 114 -9.61 -5.73 -3.25
CA TYR A 114 -8.39 -6.46 -3.58
C TYR A 114 -8.68 -7.88 -4.09
N GLY A 115 -9.90 -8.38 -3.86
CA GLY A 115 -10.37 -9.65 -4.41
C GLY A 115 -9.65 -10.87 -3.85
N ASN A 116 -8.98 -10.72 -2.71
CA ASN A 116 -8.08 -11.74 -2.15
C ASN A 116 -8.38 -12.11 -0.68
N GLU A 117 -9.44 -11.54 -0.08
CA GLU A 117 -9.84 -11.79 1.31
C GLU A 117 -10.04 -13.27 1.65
N ALA A 118 -10.58 -14.08 0.72
CA ALA A 118 -10.76 -15.52 0.93
C ALA A 118 -9.42 -16.27 1.11
N GLU A 119 -8.40 -15.85 0.36
CA GLU A 119 -7.06 -16.42 0.47
C GLU A 119 -6.37 -15.97 1.77
N VAL A 120 -6.59 -14.72 2.18
CA VAL A 120 -6.10 -14.16 3.44
C VAL A 120 -6.68 -14.91 4.64
N GLY A 121 -8.01 -15.09 4.70
CA GLY A 121 -8.68 -15.82 5.77
C GLY A 121 -8.20 -17.27 5.90
N ALA A 122 -8.08 -17.97 4.76
CA ALA A 122 -7.53 -19.32 4.73
C ALA A 122 -6.07 -19.37 5.21
N ALA A 123 -5.25 -18.38 4.84
CA ALA A 123 -3.86 -18.30 5.24
C ALA A 123 -3.69 -18.02 6.73
N ILE A 124 -4.49 -17.12 7.31
CA ILE A 124 -4.55 -16.86 8.76
C ILE A 124 -4.88 -18.17 9.50
N LYS A 125 -5.95 -18.86 9.09
CA LYS A 125 -6.34 -20.13 9.73
C LYS A 125 -5.23 -21.19 9.68
N GLN A 126 -4.44 -21.22 8.60
CA GLN A 126 -3.33 -22.15 8.44
C GLN A 126 -2.11 -21.83 9.33
N THR A 127 -1.98 -20.61 9.86
CA THR A 127 -0.88 -20.30 10.80
C THR A 127 -1.15 -20.90 12.18
N GLY A 128 -2.41 -21.13 12.53
CA GLY A 128 -2.82 -21.59 13.86
C GLY A 128 -2.78 -20.50 14.94
N ILE A 129 -2.47 -19.25 14.58
CA ILE A 129 -2.52 -18.10 15.49
C ILE A 129 -3.98 -17.74 15.77
N ALA A 130 -4.29 -17.41 17.01
CA ALA A 130 -5.63 -17.02 17.43
C ALA A 130 -6.07 -15.74 16.71
N ARG A 131 -7.36 -15.65 16.36
CA ARG A 131 -7.90 -14.53 15.57
C ARG A 131 -7.71 -13.20 16.30
N GLU A 132 -7.87 -13.21 17.62
CA GLU A 132 -7.70 -12.07 18.52
C GLU A 132 -6.25 -11.55 18.64
N GLU A 133 -5.26 -12.32 18.20
CA GLU A 133 -3.85 -11.88 18.15
C GLU A 133 -3.49 -11.15 16.85
N ILE A 134 -4.43 -11.08 15.89
CA ILE A 134 -4.23 -10.47 14.58
C ILE A 134 -5.20 -9.30 14.44
N TRP A 135 -4.68 -8.08 14.34
CA TRP A 135 -5.40 -6.93 13.85
C TRP A 135 -5.69 -7.07 12.35
N LEU A 136 -6.97 -7.12 11.99
CA LEU A 136 -7.41 -7.27 10.60
C LEU A 136 -8.21 -6.06 10.15
N THR A 137 -7.68 -5.38 9.13
CA THR A 137 -8.29 -4.22 8.49
C THR A 137 -8.89 -4.63 7.13
N SER A 138 -10.13 -4.22 6.85
CA SER A 138 -10.69 -4.22 5.49
C SER A 138 -11.36 -2.88 5.18
N LYS A 139 -11.88 -2.73 3.97
CA LYS A 139 -12.36 -1.43 3.46
C LYS A 139 -13.64 -1.59 2.65
N LEU A 140 -14.61 -0.72 2.93
CA LEU A 140 -15.84 -0.55 2.18
C LEU A 140 -15.53 0.04 0.82
N TRP A 141 -15.84 -0.70 -0.25
CA TRP A 141 -15.60 -0.22 -1.61
C TRP A 141 -16.68 0.78 -2.05
N ASN A 142 -16.30 1.66 -2.98
CA ASN A 142 -17.06 2.81 -3.44
C ASN A 142 -18.48 2.48 -3.94
N SER A 143 -18.73 1.25 -4.39
CA SER A 143 -20.05 0.79 -4.88
C SER A 143 -21.06 0.43 -3.77
N PHE A 144 -20.67 0.56 -2.50
CA PHE A 144 -21.45 0.13 -1.33
C PHE A 144 -21.63 1.26 -0.30
N HIS A 145 -21.54 2.52 -0.73
CA HIS A 145 -21.70 3.67 0.16
C HIS A 145 -23.16 3.92 0.55
N ASP A 146 -24.12 3.42 -0.22
CA ASP A 146 -25.52 3.48 0.19
C ASP A 146 -25.70 2.73 1.52
N PRO A 147 -26.30 3.34 2.56
CA PRO A 147 -26.51 2.71 3.86
C PRO A 147 -27.14 1.31 3.81
N ASP A 148 -27.98 1.03 2.81
CA ASP A 148 -28.63 -0.27 2.66
C ASP A 148 -27.65 -1.37 2.19
N ASP A 149 -26.50 -0.98 1.63
CA ASP A 149 -25.49 -1.91 1.11
C ASP A 149 -24.37 -2.23 2.11
N VAL A 150 -24.04 -1.30 3.00
CA VAL A 150 -22.82 -1.34 3.83
C VAL A 150 -22.73 -2.64 4.62
N GLU A 151 -23.83 -3.05 5.27
CA GLU A 151 -23.84 -4.26 6.10
C GLU A 151 -23.65 -5.54 5.26
N SER A 152 -24.26 -5.60 4.08
CA SER A 152 -24.09 -6.75 3.18
C SER A 152 -22.67 -6.86 2.63
N ALA A 153 -22.02 -5.72 2.35
CA ALA A 153 -20.64 -5.67 1.89
C ALA A 153 -19.67 -6.11 3.01
N LEU A 154 -19.91 -5.67 4.25
CA LEU A 154 -19.16 -6.13 5.41
C LEU A 154 -19.35 -7.64 5.64
N ASP A 155 -20.58 -8.14 5.59
CA ASP A 155 -20.88 -9.57 5.80
C ASP A 155 -20.18 -10.45 4.75
N GLU A 156 -20.08 -9.96 3.50
CA GLU A 156 -19.30 -10.64 2.47
C GLU A 156 -17.80 -10.67 2.81
N SER A 157 -17.21 -9.54 3.24
CA SER A 157 -15.81 -9.49 3.68
C SER A 157 -15.56 -10.42 4.87
N LEU A 158 -16.42 -10.40 5.90
CA LEU A 158 -16.35 -11.26 7.07
C LEU A 158 -16.42 -12.75 6.68
N SER A 159 -17.37 -13.11 5.79
CA SER A 159 -17.50 -14.48 5.29
C SER A 159 -16.26 -14.94 4.53
N ARG A 160 -15.69 -14.10 3.65
CA ARG A 160 -14.47 -14.41 2.90
C ARG A 160 -13.28 -14.57 3.84
N LEU A 161 -13.11 -13.67 4.79
CA LEU A 161 -12.02 -13.72 5.77
C LEU A 161 -12.20 -14.84 6.81
N GLY A 162 -13.42 -15.38 6.94
CA GLY A 162 -13.74 -16.46 7.87
C GLY A 162 -13.68 -16.02 9.34
N THR A 163 -14.16 -14.81 9.63
CA THR A 163 -14.18 -14.18 10.96
C THR A 163 -15.51 -13.48 11.20
N ASP A 164 -15.91 -13.30 12.46
CA ASP A 164 -17.18 -12.64 12.82
C ASP A 164 -17.04 -11.12 13.03
N TYR A 165 -15.80 -10.62 13.11
CA TYR A 165 -15.51 -9.20 13.28
C TYR A 165 -14.23 -8.74 12.54
N LEU A 166 -14.17 -7.43 12.27
CA LEU A 166 -12.95 -6.71 11.88
C LEU A 166 -12.46 -5.81 13.00
N ASP A 167 -11.14 -5.65 13.12
CA ASP A 167 -10.53 -4.75 14.09
C ASP A 167 -10.65 -3.30 13.62
N LEU A 168 -10.54 -3.08 12.30
CA LEU A 168 -10.72 -1.79 11.64
C LEU A 168 -11.46 -1.93 10.31
N TYR A 169 -12.46 -1.08 10.07
CA TYR A 169 -13.12 -0.99 8.77
C TYR A 169 -13.13 0.46 8.27
N LEU A 170 -12.66 0.64 7.04
CA LEU A 170 -12.45 1.97 6.45
C LEU A 170 -13.41 2.26 5.30
N ILE A 171 -13.94 3.48 5.21
CA ILE A 171 -14.41 4.01 3.92
C ILE A 171 -13.20 4.13 3.00
N HIS A 172 -13.14 3.34 1.91
CA HIS A 172 -11.90 3.22 1.13
C HIS A 172 -11.53 4.52 0.38
N TRP A 173 -12.53 5.23 -0.14
CA TRP A 173 -12.35 6.50 -0.84
C TRP A 173 -13.52 7.43 -0.52
N PRO A 174 -13.33 8.76 -0.51
CA PRO A 174 -14.43 9.73 -0.39
C PRO A 174 -15.19 9.88 -1.72
N LEU A 175 -15.66 8.76 -2.29
CA LEU A 175 -16.41 8.71 -3.55
C LEU A 175 -17.39 7.55 -3.52
N ALA A 176 -18.68 7.85 -3.68
CA ALA A 176 -19.72 6.86 -3.85
C ALA A 176 -19.97 6.62 -5.35
N LEU A 177 -19.81 5.39 -5.83
CA LEU A 177 -20.14 5.04 -7.22
C LEU A 177 -21.63 4.69 -7.33
N ASN A 178 -22.27 5.12 -8.41
CA ASN A 178 -23.64 4.73 -8.67
C ASN A 178 -23.74 3.28 -9.17
N LYS A 179 -24.87 2.65 -8.88
CA LYS A 179 -25.23 1.33 -9.42
C LYS A 179 -26.00 1.41 -10.73
N ASP A 180 -26.54 2.58 -11.05
CA ASP A 180 -27.44 2.82 -12.20
C ASP A 180 -26.71 3.08 -13.53
N GLY A 181 -25.38 3.11 -13.52
CA GLY A 181 -24.55 3.34 -14.70
C GLY A 181 -24.10 4.78 -14.92
N SER A 182 -24.52 5.73 -14.07
CA SER A 182 -23.86 7.05 -14.00
C SER A 182 -22.52 6.96 -13.24
N VAL A 183 -21.67 7.98 -13.36
CA VAL A 183 -20.26 7.89 -12.90
C VAL A 183 -20.15 7.78 -11.38
N TYR A 184 -20.84 8.63 -10.63
CA TYR A 184 -20.80 8.65 -9.16
C TYR A 184 -22.04 9.29 -8.53
N ASN A 185 -22.39 8.88 -7.32
CA ASN A 185 -23.44 9.49 -6.50
C ASN A 185 -22.88 10.77 -5.88
N GLN A 186 -23.33 11.93 -6.37
CA GLN A 186 -22.81 13.21 -5.89
C GLN A 186 -23.20 13.49 -4.43
N GLU A 187 -24.44 13.22 -4.04
CA GLU A 187 -24.94 13.47 -2.67
C GLU A 187 -24.11 12.71 -1.64
N LEU A 188 -23.91 11.40 -1.82
CA LEU A 188 -23.10 10.58 -0.89
C LEU A 188 -21.59 10.81 -1.01
N THR A 189 -21.13 11.37 -2.12
CA THR A 189 -19.72 11.78 -2.29
C THR A 189 -19.43 13.06 -1.53
N ASP A 190 -20.36 14.02 -1.59
CA ASP A 190 -20.24 15.31 -0.92
C ASP A 190 -20.57 15.20 0.57
N ASP A 191 -21.49 14.33 0.96
CA ASP A 191 -21.79 14.01 2.35
C ASP A 191 -21.73 12.49 2.62
N PRO A 192 -20.60 11.99 3.17
CA PRO A 192 -20.46 10.58 3.53
C PRO A 192 -21.12 10.23 4.88
N TYR A 193 -21.80 11.16 5.55
CA TYR A 193 -22.37 10.94 6.88
C TYR A 193 -23.41 9.80 6.93
N PRO A 194 -24.32 9.61 5.94
CA PRO A 194 -25.22 8.46 5.94
C PRO A 194 -24.48 7.12 5.95
N THR A 195 -23.42 6.99 5.14
CA THR A 195 -22.55 5.81 5.14
C THR A 195 -21.85 5.64 6.49
N TRP A 196 -21.32 6.73 7.06
CA TRP A 196 -20.65 6.72 8.36
C TRP A 196 -21.58 6.25 9.48
N LYS A 197 -22.79 6.79 9.56
CA LYS A 197 -23.79 6.40 10.56
C LYS A 197 -24.10 4.90 10.49
N LYS A 198 -24.12 4.34 9.28
CA LYS A 198 -24.28 2.89 9.11
C LYS A 198 -23.09 2.10 9.65
N LEU A 199 -21.86 2.60 9.51
CA LEU A 199 -20.68 2.00 10.14
C LEU A 199 -20.76 2.05 11.66
N GLU A 200 -21.27 3.13 12.25
CA GLU A 200 -21.47 3.25 13.70
C GLU A 200 -22.47 2.20 14.22
N GLU A 201 -23.56 1.92 13.49
CA GLU A 201 -24.49 0.83 13.81
C GLU A 201 -23.79 -0.54 13.80
N LEU A 202 -22.83 -0.75 12.89
CA LEU A 202 -22.09 -2.02 12.78
C LEU A 202 -21.04 -2.18 13.88
N VAL A 203 -20.55 -1.07 14.44
CA VAL A 203 -19.78 -1.08 15.70
C VAL A 203 -20.67 -1.51 16.86
N ASP A 204 -21.86 -0.94 17.00
CA ASP A 204 -22.81 -1.30 18.06
C ASP A 204 -23.24 -2.79 17.99
N LYS A 205 -23.32 -3.34 16.77
CA LYS A 205 -23.59 -4.76 16.52
C LYS A 205 -22.39 -5.68 16.80
N GLY A 206 -21.21 -5.13 17.08
CA GLY A 206 -19.99 -5.89 17.36
C GLY A 206 -19.31 -6.51 16.13
N LYS A 207 -19.76 -6.17 14.90
CA LYS A 207 -19.14 -6.65 13.66
C LYS A 207 -17.84 -5.90 13.33
N ILE A 208 -17.67 -4.69 13.88
CA ILE A 208 -16.49 -3.85 13.71
C ILE A 208 -16.06 -3.33 15.08
N ARG A 209 -14.76 -3.34 15.39
CA ARG A 209 -14.25 -2.73 16.62
C ARG A 209 -13.97 -1.24 16.46
N ASN A 210 -13.32 -0.86 15.35
CA ASN A 210 -12.94 0.52 15.05
C ASN A 210 -13.32 0.90 13.62
N ILE A 211 -13.73 2.15 13.41
CA ILE A 211 -14.07 2.68 12.09
C ILE A 211 -13.18 3.88 11.75
N GLY A 212 -12.89 4.02 10.47
CA GLY A 212 -12.03 5.08 9.96
C GLY A 212 -12.30 5.38 8.50
N VAL A 213 -11.44 6.20 7.92
CA VAL A 213 -11.51 6.61 6.51
C VAL A 213 -10.19 6.34 5.80
N SER A 214 -10.20 6.40 4.49
CA SER A 214 -9.01 6.30 3.66
C SER A 214 -9.11 7.31 2.52
N ASN A 215 -7.99 7.97 2.21
CA ASN A 215 -7.87 8.99 1.16
C ASN A 215 -8.65 10.29 1.43
N PHE A 216 -9.01 10.58 2.67
CA PHE A 216 -9.68 11.84 3.00
C PHE A 216 -8.61 12.93 3.21
N ASN A 217 -8.75 14.07 2.52
CA ASN A 217 -8.01 15.29 2.83
C ASN A 217 -8.65 16.02 4.03
N ILE A 218 -7.99 17.05 4.56
CA ILE A 218 -8.45 17.80 5.74
C ILE A 218 -9.91 18.27 5.57
N ARG A 219 -10.24 18.86 4.42
CA ARG A 219 -11.61 19.35 4.13
C ARG A 219 -12.65 18.24 4.22
N ARG A 220 -12.39 17.07 3.61
CA ARG A 220 -13.34 15.94 3.63
C ARG A 220 -13.50 15.36 5.04
N ILE A 221 -12.45 15.32 5.85
CA ILE A 221 -12.57 14.92 7.26
C ILE A 221 -13.40 15.95 8.03
N GLN A 222 -13.11 17.23 7.90
CA GLN A 222 -13.87 18.31 8.55
C GLN A 222 -15.36 18.28 8.18
N ASN A 223 -15.67 18.00 6.91
CA ASN A 223 -17.05 17.84 6.45
C ASN A 223 -17.75 16.67 7.17
N LEU A 224 -17.09 15.52 7.26
CA LEU A 224 -17.64 14.37 7.99
C LEU A 224 -17.81 14.68 9.49
N THR A 225 -16.79 15.26 10.13
CA THR A 225 -16.79 15.51 11.59
C THR A 225 -17.61 16.73 12.01
N ALA A 226 -18.13 17.52 11.08
CA ALA A 226 -19.14 18.55 11.35
C ALA A 226 -20.51 17.93 11.74
N ASN A 227 -20.72 16.66 11.42
CA ASN A 227 -21.92 15.91 11.81
C ASN A 227 -21.81 15.37 13.25
N PRO A 228 -22.94 15.05 13.91
CA PRO A 228 -22.93 14.43 15.22
C PRO A 228 -22.54 12.94 15.10
N LEU A 229 -21.24 12.68 15.22
CA LEU A 229 -20.68 11.32 15.18
C LEU A 229 -20.76 10.68 16.57
N LYS A 230 -21.26 9.45 16.65
CA LYS A 230 -21.18 8.61 17.85
C LYS A 230 -19.76 8.08 18.06
N TYR A 231 -19.10 7.69 16.98
CA TYR A 231 -17.71 7.25 16.98
C TYR A 231 -16.92 8.11 15.99
N PRO A 232 -15.97 8.95 16.45
CA PRO A 232 -15.14 9.73 15.53
C PRO A 232 -14.21 8.82 14.72
N PRO A 233 -13.75 9.22 13.53
CA PRO A 233 -12.81 8.42 12.75
C PRO A 233 -11.52 8.16 13.52
N ALA A 234 -11.25 6.90 13.85
CA ALA A 234 -10.05 6.52 14.60
C ALA A 234 -8.79 6.66 13.75
N VAL A 235 -8.93 6.45 12.44
CA VAL A 235 -7.85 6.34 11.48
C VAL A 235 -8.18 7.06 10.17
N ASN A 236 -7.18 7.69 9.54
CA ASN A 236 -7.19 8.02 8.12
C ASN A 236 -5.99 7.37 7.40
N GLN A 237 -6.26 6.38 6.55
CA GLN A 237 -5.24 5.71 5.74
C GLN A 237 -4.97 6.50 4.44
N VAL A 238 -3.74 6.95 4.22
CA VAL A 238 -3.39 7.89 3.12
C VAL A 238 -2.02 7.58 2.50
N GLU A 239 -1.80 8.06 1.27
CA GLU A 239 -0.47 7.97 0.65
C GLU A 239 0.50 8.85 1.43
N ILE A 240 1.46 8.24 2.13
CA ILE A 240 2.55 8.99 2.74
C ILE A 240 3.83 8.25 2.41
N ASN A 241 4.76 8.92 1.75
CA ASN A 241 6.07 8.39 1.39
C ASN A 241 7.09 9.52 1.24
N PHE A 242 8.35 9.18 0.96
CA PHE A 242 9.42 10.16 0.77
C PHE A 242 9.01 11.25 -0.23
N TRP A 243 8.39 10.88 -1.36
CA TRP A 243 7.98 11.80 -2.43
C TRP A 243 6.72 12.59 -2.13
N PHE A 244 5.92 12.15 -1.16
CA PHE A 244 4.66 12.76 -0.78
C PHE A 244 4.53 12.76 0.76
N PRO A 245 5.29 13.63 1.46
CA PRO A 245 5.45 13.55 2.91
C PRO A 245 4.24 14.07 3.70
N GLN A 246 3.41 14.95 3.14
CA GLN A 246 2.18 15.47 3.78
C GLN A 246 2.36 16.02 5.23
N PRO A 247 3.30 16.96 5.49
CA PRO A 247 3.53 17.50 6.84
C PRO A 247 2.30 18.21 7.44
N GLU A 248 1.52 18.90 6.61
CA GLU A 248 0.29 19.58 7.03
C GLU A 248 -0.77 18.58 7.55
N LEU A 249 -1.00 17.50 6.79
CA LEU A 249 -1.96 16.46 7.18
C LEU A 249 -1.52 15.74 8.46
N LEU A 250 -0.21 15.47 8.63
CA LEU A 250 0.31 14.91 9.88
C LEU A 250 -0.01 15.80 11.08
N ALA A 251 0.37 17.08 10.99
CA ALA A 251 0.24 18.03 12.08
C ALA A 251 -1.23 18.19 12.46
N TRP A 252 -2.09 18.37 11.45
CA TRP A 252 -3.53 18.46 11.64
C TRP A 252 -4.11 17.17 12.24
N SER A 253 -3.79 16.00 11.69
CA SER A 253 -4.37 14.74 12.19
C SER A 253 -3.96 14.45 13.64
N LYS A 254 -2.72 14.80 14.02
CA LYS A 254 -2.25 14.71 15.41
C LYS A 254 -3.02 15.63 16.35
N GLU A 255 -3.27 16.87 15.95
CA GLU A 255 -4.04 17.85 16.74
C GLU A 255 -5.48 17.39 16.99
N TYR A 256 -6.10 16.73 16.00
CA TYR A 256 -7.49 16.26 16.05
C TYR A 256 -7.63 14.80 16.51
N GLY A 257 -6.54 14.14 16.92
CA GLY A 257 -6.57 12.78 17.47
C GLY A 257 -6.91 11.69 16.45
N ILE A 258 -6.59 11.91 15.17
CA ILE A 258 -6.79 10.94 14.08
C ILE A 258 -5.45 10.30 13.74
N LEU A 259 -5.35 8.98 13.91
CA LEU A 259 -4.13 8.25 13.56
C LEU A 259 -4.00 8.13 12.03
N LEU A 260 -2.82 8.40 11.48
CA LEU A 260 -2.56 8.16 10.07
C LEU A 260 -1.93 6.79 9.84
N GLU A 261 -2.38 6.11 8.79
CA GLU A 261 -1.71 4.93 8.24
C GLU A 261 -1.12 5.26 6.87
N ALA A 262 0.19 5.08 6.73
CA ALA A 262 0.95 5.38 5.53
C ALA A 262 0.91 4.20 4.55
N TYR A 263 0.02 4.25 3.57
CA TYR A 263 0.08 3.32 2.43
C TYR A 263 1.11 3.77 1.40
N SER A 264 1.58 2.81 0.58
CA SER A 264 2.69 3.01 -0.36
C SER A 264 3.94 3.64 0.28
N PRO A 265 4.37 3.20 1.48
CA PRO A 265 5.37 3.92 2.26
C PRO A 265 6.73 4.03 1.57
N LEU A 266 7.03 3.10 0.65
CA LEU A 266 8.24 3.05 -0.18
C LEU A 266 8.08 3.72 -1.56
N GLY A 267 7.01 4.50 -1.77
CA GLY A 267 6.72 5.20 -3.04
C GLY A 267 5.81 4.43 -4.02
N GLY A 268 5.21 3.31 -3.58
CA GLY A 268 4.37 2.44 -4.40
C GLY A 268 5.14 1.71 -5.52
N ASP A 269 4.47 0.82 -6.26
CA ASP A 269 5.11 -0.05 -7.27
C ASP A 269 6.00 0.70 -8.27
N GLY A 270 5.65 1.95 -8.60
CA GLY A 270 6.36 2.77 -9.57
C GLY A 270 7.64 3.43 -9.07
N ARG A 271 7.86 3.55 -7.76
CA ARG A 271 9.01 4.31 -7.20
C ARG A 271 9.78 3.61 -6.09
N VAL A 272 9.51 2.33 -5.80
CA VAL A 272 10.29 1.60 -4.77
C VAL A 272 11.80 1.69 -5.05
N GLY A 273 12.24 1.38 -6.26
CA GLY A 273 13.66 1.43 -6.61
C GLY A 273 14.27 2.82 -6.51
N GLU A 274 13.51 3.86 -6.86
CA GLU A 274 13.92 5.27 -6.75
C GLU A 274 14.06 5.67 -5.27
N THR A 275 13.05 5.38 -4.45
CA THR A 275 13.02 5.68 -3.01
C THR A 275 14.17 5.00 -2.27
N LEU A 276 14.40 3.70 -2.50
CA LEU A 276 15.50 2.96 -1.88
C LEU A 276 16.89 3.38 -2.39
N SER A 277 16.94 4.17 -3.47
CA SER A 277 18.18 4.68 -4.06
C SER A 277 18.47 6.14 -3.73
N VAL A 278 17.59 6.82 -2.99
CA VAL A 278 17.80 8.19 -2.53
C VAL A 278 19.11 8.25 -1.72
N PRO A 279 20.05 9.17 -2.04
CA PRO A 279 21.37 9.22 -1.38
C PRO A 279 21.30 9.28 0.14
N VAL A 280 20.48 10.17 0.70
CA VAL A 280 20.33 10.30 2.16
C VAL A 280 19.81 9.00 2.81
N VAL A 281 18.91 8.28 2.15
CA VAL A 281 18.36 7.00 2.66
C VAL A 281 19.47 5.95 2.70
N LYS A 282 20.30 5.87 1.65
CA LYS A 282 21.43 4.95 1.57
C LYS A 282 22.52 5.27 2.58
N GLU A 283 22.82 6.55 2.79
CA GLU A 283 23.79 7.01 3.78
C GLU A 283 23.35 6.60 5.19
N ILE A 284 22.11 6.90 5.57
CA ILE A 284 21.55 6.52 6.88
C ILE A 284 21.52 5.00 7.04
N ALA A 285 21.12 4.26 6.00
CA ALA A 285 21.09 2.80 6.01
C ALA A 285 22.50 2.21 6.28
N ALA A 286 23.53 2.74 5.61
CA ALA A 286 24.90 2.31 5.80
C ALA A 286 25.45 2.69 7.18
N GLU A 287 25.12 3.88 7.70
CA GLU A 287 25.55 4.34 9.02
C GLU A 287 24.97 3.49 10.15
N LEU A 288 23.73 3.03 10.00
CA LEU A 288 23.01 2.25 11.02
C LEU A 288 23.07 0.72 10.81
N ASP A 289 23.72 0.25 9.75
CA ASP A 289 23.74 -1.17 9.34
C ASP A 289 22.34 -1.79 9.21
N ILE A 290 21.42 -1.04 8.59
CA ILE A 290 20.04 -1.47 8.28
C ILE A 290 19.75 -1.28 6.79
N THR A 291 18.63 -1.80 6.28
CA THR A 291 18.28 -1.62 4.87
C THR A 291 17.65 -0.25 4.59
N PRO A 292 17.74 0.27 3.35
CA PRO A 292 17.01 1.46 2.95
C PRO A 292 15.49 1.39 3.19
N ALA A 293 14.90 0.19 3.11
CA ALA A 293 13.47 0.01 3.40
C ALA A 293 13.19 0.17 4.89
N GLN A 294 14.05 -0.37 5.76
CA GLN A 294 13.96 -0.21 7.21
C GLN A 294 14.12 1.25 7.62
N VAL A 295 15.01 2.02 6.97
CA VAL A 295 15.12 3.47 7.20
C VAL A 295 13.78 4.17 6.95
N ILE A 296 13.16 3.95 5.78
CA ILE A 296 11.90 4.60 5.42
C ILE A 296 10.75 4.15 6.31
N ASN A 297 10.64 2.85 6.61
CA ASN A 297 9.58 2.33 7.49
C ASN A 297 9.72 2.89 8.91
N SER A 298 10.95 2.96 9.42
CA SER A 298 11.26 3.55 10.73
C SER A 298 10.92 5.02 10.79
N TRP A 299 11.22 5.77 9.72
CA TRP A 299 10.88 7.18 9.60
C TRP A 299 9.37 7.44 9.68
N HIS A 300 8.55 6.63 9.01
CA HIS A 300 7.08 6.72 9.11
C HIS A 300 6.59 6.51 10.53
N VAL A 301 7.06 5.45 11.21
CA VAL A 301 6.66 5.17 12.59
C VAL A 301 7.16 6.26 13.55
N GLN A 302 8.37 6.79 13.33
CA GLN A 302 8.90 7.91 14.13
C GLN A 302 8.13 9.23 13.91
N ARG A 303 7.50 9.40 12.74
CA ARG A 303 6.55 10.48 12.45
C ARG A 303 5.17 10.28 13.08
N GLY A 304 4.95 9.15 13.77
CA GLY A 304 3.71 8.85 14.47
C GLY A 304 2.62 8.21 13.60
N THR A 305 2.99 7.54 12.50
CA THR A 305 2.05 6.81 11.65
C THR A 305 2.18 5.29 11.82
N VAL A 306 1.12 4.56 11.48
CA VAL A 306 1.25 3.13 11.14
C VAL A 306 1.83 3.03 9.74
N VAL A 307 2.77 2.13 9.50
CA VAL A 307 3.36 1.94 8.17
C VAL A 307 2.89 0.63 7.53
N LEU A 308 2.50 0.68 6.25
CA LEU A 308 1.88 -0.44 5.54
C LEU A 308 2.74 -0.95 4.36
N PRO A 309 3.99 -1.44 4.59
CA PRO A 309 4.82 -1.94 3.51
C PRO A 309 4.22 -3.21 2.92
N LYS A 310 4.04 -3.24 1.59
CA LYS A 310 3.59 -4.43 0.86
C LYS A 310 4.77 -5.21 0.30
N SER A 311 4.76 -6.53 0.50
CA SER A 311 5.65 -7.46 -0.18
C SER A 311 5.01 -8.85 -0.27
N VAL A 312 5.34 -9.60 -1.32
CA VAL A 312 5.06 -11.05 -1.43
C VAL A 312 6.35 -11.88 -1.45
N THR A 313 7.51 -11.22 -1.37
CA THR A 313 8.81 -11.86 -1.27
C THR A 313 9.14 -12.11 0.21
N PRO A 314 9.29 -13.37 0.67
CA PRO A 314 9.39 -13.69 2.09
C PRO A 314 10.43 -12.90 2.88
N CYS A 315 11.67 -12.83 2.39
CA CYS A 315 12.73 -12.07 3.06
C CYS A 315 12.42 -10.58 3.20
N ARG A 316 11.72 -9.97 2.23
CA ARG A 316 11.30 -8.57 2.31
C ARG A 316 10.12 -8.38 3.25
N VAL A 317 9.23 -9.37 3.35
CA VAL A 317 8.15 -9.36 4.35
C VAL A 317 8.76 -9.31 5.74
N GLU A 318 9.68 -10.22 6.04
CA GLU A 318 10.46 -10.26 7.28
C GLU A 318 11.23 -8.96 7.53
N GLU A 319 12.06 -8.52 6.57
CA GLU A 319 12.87 -7.31 6.66
C GLU A 319 12.05 -6.06 7.02
N ASN A 320 10.88 -5.89 6.37
CA ASN A 320 10.03 -4.73 6.54
C ASN A 320 9.41 -4.60 7.94
N LEU A 321 9.32 -5.70 8.70
CA LEU A 321 8.81 -5.70 10.07
C LEU A 321 9.82 -5.09 11.06
N HIS A 322 11.10 -5.24 10.76
CA HIS A 322 12.18 -4.85 11.66
C HIS A 322 12.52 -3.37 11.50
N ILE A 323 11.85 -2.53 12.27
CA ILE A 323 12.10 -1.08 12.36
C ILE A 323 13.00 -0.74 13.55
N THR A 324 13.69 0.41 13.47
CA THR A 324 14.55 0.92 14.54
C THR A 324 14.39 2.42 14.68
N LYS A 325 14.48 2.97 15.90
CA LYS A 325 14.44 4.42 16.07
C LYS A 325 15.66 5.04 15.39
N LEU A 326 15.44 5.97 14.46
CA LEU A 326 16.53 6.73 13.85
C LEU A 326 17.04 7.75 14.87
N PRO A 327 18.37 7.91 15.04
CA PRO A 327 18.93 9.02 15.80
C PRO A 327 18.36 10.35 15.32
N ASP A 328 18.10 11.28 16.23
CA ASP A 328 17.36 12.52 15.92
C ASP A 328 18.01 13.29 14.76
N GLU A 329 19.36 13.36 14.70
CA GLU A 329 20.07 14.00 13.58
C GLU A 329 19.80 13.33 12.22
N LEU A 330 19.80 11.99 12.16
CA LEU A 330 19.53 11.24 10.93
C LEU A 330 18.05 11.32 10.53
N PHE A 331 17.17 11.33 11.52
CA PHE A 331 15.74 11.57 11.31
C PHE A 331 15.50 12.95 10.69
N GLU A 332 16.05 14.01 11.27
CA GLU A 332 15.91 15.38 10.76
C GLU A 332 16.55 15.56 9.37
N LYS A 333 17.67 14.89 9.11
CA LYS A 333 18.31 14.85 7.79
C LYS A 333 17.38 14.25 6.73
N LEU A 334 16.71 13.14 7.05
CA LEU A 334 15.76 12.50 6.15
C LEU A 334 14.47 13.33 5.98
N GLU A 335 13.94 13.87 7.07
CA GLU A 335 12.75 14.74 7.07
C GLU A 335 12.98 15.96 6.17
N THR A 336 14.11 16.66 6.37
CA THR A 336 14.50 17.80 5.55
C THR A 336 14.59 17.40 4.06
N ALA A 337 15.22 16.26 3.76
CA ALA A 337 15.35 15.80 2.38
C ALA A 337 14.00 15.50 1.70
N ALA A 338 13.04 14.92 2.43
CA ALA A 338 11.70 14.65 1.93
C ALA A 338 10.90 15.94 1.68
N LEU A 339 11.16 17.01 2.45
CA LEU A 339 10.48 18.30 2.32
C LEU A 339 11.10 19.23 1.27
N LEU A 340 12.33 18.97 0.82
CA LEU A 340 13.03 19.83 -0.16
C LEU A 340 12.47 19.74 -1.59
N HIS A 341 11.77 18.66 -1.94
CA HIS A 341 11.20 18.51 -3.27
C HIS A 341 9.70 18.81 -3.29
N LYS A 342 9.19 19.27 -4.44
CA LYS A 342 7.75 19.42 -4.65
C LYS A 342 7.04 18.08 -4.41
N PRO A 343 5.96 18.03 -3.60
CA PRO A 343 5.22 16.80 -3.35
C PRO A 343 4.70 16.16 -4.65
N LYS A 344 4.87 14.84 -4.78
CA LYS A 344 4.48 14.04 -5.94
C LYS A 344 3.56 12.88 -5.53
N ARG A 345 2.25 13.14 -5.49
CA ARG A 345 1.23 12.10 -5.30
C ARG A 345 1.32 11.03 -6.41
N GLY A 346 1.39 9.76 -6.02
CA GLY A 346 1.41 8.62 -6.93
C GLY A 346 0.04 8.00 -7.19
N VAL A 347 -0.90 8.15 -6.24
CA VAL A 347 -2.24 7.59 -6.34
C VAL A 347 -3.28 8.70 -6.45
N ASN A 348 -3.74 8.94 -7.68
CA ASN A 348 -4.90 9.79 -7.97
C ASN A 348 -5.78 9.08 -9.02
N PRO A 349 -6.94 8.55 -8.61
CA PRO A 349 -7.80 7.78 -9.50
C PRO A 349 -8.76 8.64 -10.32
N SER A 350 -8.86 9.95 -10.09
CA SER A 350 -9.92 10.82 -10.61
C SER A 350 -10.13 10.68 -12.12
N LYS A 351 -9.05 10.81 -12.90
CA LYS A 351 -9.09 10.61 -14.36
C LYS A 351 -9.44 9.17 -14.75
N GLY A 352 -8.92 8.18 -14.03
CA GLY A 352 -9.17 6.75 -14.29
C GLY A 352 -10.62 6.33 -14.00
N TRP A 353 -11.29 7.05 -13.11
CA TRP A 353 -12.72 6.88 -12.81
C TRP A 353 -13.62 7.78 -13.65
N GLY A 354 -13.07 8.62 -14.53
CA GLY A 354 -13.86 9.51 -15.37
C GLY A 354 -14.51 10.67 -14.60
N LEU A 355 -13.95 11.07 -13.46
CA LEU A 355 -14.41 12.24 -12.72
C LEU A 355 -14.06 13.52 -13.47
N ASP A 356 -14.95 14.49 -13.39
CA ASP A 356 -14.79 15.86 -13.91
C ASP A 356 -14.09 16.81 -12.92
N PHE A 357 -13.75 16.31 -11.73
CA PHE A 357 -12.99 17.01 -10.68
C PHE A 357 -11.85 16.13 -10.15
N ASP A 358 -10.86 16.74 -9.48
CA ASP A 358 -9.88 15.98 -8.70
C ASP A 358 -10.46 15.67 -7.32
N ILE A 359 -10.46 14.40 -6.92
CA ILE A 359 -10.96 13.96 -5.61
C ILE A 359 -10.22 14.60 -4.43
N PHE A 360 -9.01 15.10 -4.64
CA PHE A 360 -8.19 15.77 -3.63
C PHE A 360 -8.24 17.30 -3.69
N ASP A 361 -8.81 17.90 -4.74
CA ASP A 361 -9.00 19.35 -4.85
C ASP A 361 -10.01 19.84 -3.82
#